data_AF-A4VK98-F1
#
_entry.id   AF-A4VK98-F1
#
_cell.length_a   1.000
_cell.length_b   1.000
_cell.length_c   1.000
_cell.angle_alpha   90.00
_cell.angle_beta   90.00
_cell.angle_gamma   90.00
#
_symmetry.space_group_name_H-M   'P 1'
#
loop_
_entity.id
_entity.type
_entity.pdbx_description
1 polymer ?
#
loop_
_entity_poly.entity_id
_entity_poly.type
_entity_poly.pdbx_seq_one_letter_code
_entity_poly.pdbx_strand_id
1 'polypeptide(L)' 'MIHTGMGIGVLPEQVVRNYLPALDVAMVPLTDVWARRELKLGVRNLESLSVTARQMLEHLTLREGQA' A
#
# COMPACT_ATOMS: atom_id res chain seq x y z
N MET A 1 -18.59 9.26 0.69
CA MET A 1 -18.07 10.62 0.45
C MET A 1 -17.65 10.82 -1.00
N ILE A 2 -16.63 10.11 -1.51
CA ILE A 2 -16.17 10.25 -2.90
C ILE A 2 -17.25 9.77 -3.88
N HIS A 3 -17.73 8.52 -3.69
CA HIS A 3 -18.82 7.94 -4.49
C HIS A 3 -20.15 8.71 -4.39
N THR A 4 -20.34 9.50 -3.33
CA THR A 4 -21.53 10.36 -3.17
C THR A 4 -21.32 11.76 -3.76
N GLY A 5 -20.30 11.97 -4.59
CA GLY A 5 -20.04 13.23 -5.29
C GLY A 5 -19.51 14.38 -4.42
N MET A 6 -19.08 14.12 -3.18
CA MET A 6 -18.66 15.17 -2.25
C MET A 6 -17.17 15.55 -2.36
N GLY A 7 -16.40 14.93 -3.27
CA GLY A 7 -15.00 15.29 -3.48
C GLY A 7 -14.16 14.19 -4.14
N ILE A 8 -12.85 14.43 -4.22
CA ILE A 8 -11.85 13.53 -4.81
C ILE A 8 -11.03 12.87 -3.69
N GLY A 9 -10.72 11.59 -3.83
CA GLY A 9 -9.79 10.88 -2.94
C GLY A 9 -8.46 10.58 -3.61
N VAL A 10 -7.38 10.73 -2.87
CA VAL A 10 -6.04 10.25 -3.25
C VAL A 10 -5.71 9.05 -2.40
N LEU A 11 -5.58 7.88 -3.03
CA LEU A 11 -5.50 6.58 -2.36
C LEU A 11 -4.50 5.67 -3.09
N PRO A 12 -3.86 4.71 -2.40
CA PRO A 12 -3.06 3.69 -3.07
C PRO A 12 -3.93 2.83 -4.00
N GLU A 13 -3.44 2.62 -5.22
CA GLU A 13 -4.15 1.89 -6.27
C GLU A 13 -4.66 0.52 -5.83
N GLN A 14 -3.82 -0.25 -5.13
CA GLN A 14 -4.16 -1.60 -4.66
C GLN A 14 -5.37 -1.61 -3.71
N VAL A 15 -5.54 -0.57 -2.89
CA VAL A 15 -6.69 -0.45 -2.00
C VAL A 15 -7.95 -0.23 -2.83
N VAL A 16 -7.87 0.67 -3.81
CA VAL A 16 -9.01 1.09 -4.64
C VAL A 16 -9.48 -0.03 -5.57
N ARG A 17 -8.57 -0.84 -6.12
CA ARG A 17 -8.91 -1.96 -7.02
C ARG A 17 -9.94 -2.93 -6.44
N ASN A 18 -9.91 -3.17 -5.13
CA ASN A 18 -10.86 -4.05 -4.45
C ASN A 18 -12.27 -3.47 -4.31
N TYR A 19 -12.40 -2.14 -4.30
CA TYR A 19 -13.69 -1.45 -4.10
C TYR A 19 -14.25 -0.85 -5.38
N LEU A 20 -13.44 -0.69 -6.43
CA LEU A 20 -13.84 -0.10 -7.71
C LEU A 20 -15.15 -0.72 -8.28
N PRO A 21 -15.35 -2.05 -8.25
CA PRO A 21 -16.58 -2.64 -8.79
C PRO A 21 -17.86 -2.24 -8.06
N ALA A 22 -17.74 -1.83 -6.79
CA ALA A 22 -18.86 -1.48 -5.92
C ALA A 22 -19.11 0.04 -5.81
N LEU A 23 -18.28 0.86 -6.45
CA LEU A 23 -18.32 2.31 -6.35
C LEU A 23 -18.51 2.92 -7.75
N ASP A 24 -19.47 3.83 -7.89
CA ASP A 24 -19.61 4.72 -9.05
C ASP A 24 -18.54 5.83 -8.98
N VAL A 25 -17.29 5.45 -9.22
CA VAL A 25 -16.13 6.35 -9.27
C VAL A 25 -15.16 5.89 -10.36
N ALA A 26 -14.48 6.85 -10.98
CA ALA A 26 -13.39 6.57 -11.90
C ALA A 26 -12.04 6.67 -11.17
N MET A 27 -11.07 5.86 -11.60
CA MET A 27 -9.68 5.94 -11.13
C MET A 27 -8.84 6.70 -12.15
N VAL A 28 -8.03 7.65 -11.68
CA VAL A 28 -7.06 8.40 -12.49
C VAL A 28 -5.67 8.20 -11.89
N PRO A 29 -4.69 7.66 -12.65
CA PRO A 29 -3.34 7.47 -12.13
C PRO A 29 -2.62 8.81 -11.95
N LEU A 30 -1.93 8.97 -10.82
CA LEU A 30 -1.04 10.10 -10.58
C LEU A 30 0.36 9.76 -11.10
N THR A 31 0.93 10.63 -11.93
CA THR A 31 2.25 10.42 -12.55
C THR A 31 3.37 11.22 -11.89
N ASP A 32 3.01 12.09 -10.96
CA ASP A 32 3.96 12.92 -10.23
C ASP A 32 4.87 12.09 -9.32
N VAL A 33 6.12 12.54 -9.14
CA VAL A 33 7.12 11.86 -8.32
C VAL A 33 6.65 11.69 -6.87
N TRP A 34 5.95 12.68 -6.33
CA TRP A 34 5.43 12.63 -4.95
C TRP A 34 4.39 11.53 -4.74
N ALA A 35 3.74 11.05 -5.81
CA ALA A 35 2.71 10.02 -5.72
C ALA A 35 3.28 8.60 -5.58
N ARG A 36 4.61 8.44 -5.69
CA ARG A 36 5.29 7.17 -5.40
C ARG A 36 5.37 6.98 -3.90
N ARG A 37 4.68 5.96 -3.41
CA ARG A 37 4.67 5.60 -2.00
C ARG A 37 5.73 4.55 -1.70
N GLU A 38 6.53 4.79 -0.68
CA GLU A 38 7.47 3.80 -0.15
C GLU A 38 6.92 3.24 1.16
N LEU A 39 6.79 1.90 1.23
CA LEU A 39 6.59 1.20 2.49
C LEU A 39 7.95 0.95 3.12
N LYS A 40 8.05 1.09 4.44
CA LYS A 40 9.27 0.87 5.20
C LYS A 40 8.98 -0.04 6.38
N LEU A 41 9.84 -1.04 6.59
CA LEU A 41 9.83 -1.90 7.77
C LEU A 41 10.92 -1.42 8.72
N GLY A 42 10.52 -0.98 9.91
CA GLY A 42 11.43 -0.51 10.94
C GLY A 42 11.67 -1.57 12.01
N VAL A 43 12.93 -1.94 12.22
CA VAL A 43 13.35 -2.79 13.35
C VAL A 43 14.52 -2.15 14.07
N ARG A 44 14.60 -2.31 15.39
CA ARG A 44 15.68 -1.71 16.19
C ARG A 44 17.04 -2.32 15.87
N ASN A 45 17.12 -3.65 15.79
CA ASN A 45 18.32 -4.41 15.43
C ASN A 45 17.88 -5.77 14.87
N LEU A 46 18.33 -6.08 13.65
CA LEU A 46 18.02 -7.32 12.93
C LEU A 46 18.49 -8.58 13.68
N GLU A 47 19.66 -8.52 14.31
CA GLU A 47 20.26 -9.66 15.02
C GLU A 47 19.49 -9.99 16.31
N SER A 48 18.91 -8.96 16.94
CA SER A 48 18.11 -9.11 18.17
C SER A 48 16.70 -9.66 17.94
N LEU A 49 16.26 -9.78 16.68
CA LEU A 49 14.94 -10.28 16.36
C LEU A 49 14.81 -11.75 16.79
N SER A 50 13.65 -12.09 17.35
CA SER A 50 13.27 -13.50 17.53
C SER A 50 13.18 -14.19 16.17
N VAL A 51 13.27 -15.53 16.16
CA VAL A 51 13.18 -16.32 14.92
C VAL A 51 11.88 -16.02 14.18
N THR A 52 10.75 -15.97 14.88
CA THR A 52 9.43 -15.65 14.30
C THR A 52 9.39 -14.23 13.70
N ALA A 53 9.99 -13.25 14.37
CA ALA A 53 10.03 -11.87 13.85
C ALA A 53 10.90 -11.75 12.60
N ARG A 54 12.01 -12.50 12.52
CA ARG A 54 12.83 -12.57 11.29
C ARG A 54 12.07 -13.20 10.12
N GLN A 55 11.35 -14.30 10.37
CA GLN A 55 10.52 -14.95 9.36
C GLN A 55 9.42 -14.01 8.84
N MET A 56 8.79 -13.23 9.72
CA MET A 56 7.82 -12.21 9.31
C MET A 56 8.47 -11.12 8.46
N LEU A 57 9.62 -10.59 8.88
CA LEU A 57 10.35 -9.58 8.12
C LEU A 57 10.71 -10.08 6.72
N GLU A 58 11.24 -11.31 6.63
CA GLU A 58 11.57 -11.97 5.36
C GLU A 58 10.32 -12.13 4.49
N HIS A 59 9.22 -12.65 5.05
CA HIS A 59 7.97 -12.82 4.32
C HIS A 59 7.42 -11.50 3.76
N LEU A 60 7.44 -10.43 4.55
CA LEU A 60 6.95 -9.12 4.14
C LEU A 60 7.86 -8.47 3.08
N THR A 61 9.17 -8.69 3.16
CA THR A 61 10.14 -8.13 2.20
C THR A 61 10.09 -8.87 0.86
N LEU A 62 9.86 -10.19 0.85
CA LEU A 62 9.73 -10.98 -0.38
C LEU A 62 8.50 -10.57 -1.21
N ARG A 63 7.45 -10.05 -0.59
CA ARG A 63 6.20 -9.65 -1.28
C ARG A 63 6.23 -8.25 -1.89
N GLU A 64 7.20 -7.41 -1.53
CA GLU A 64 7.37 -6.09 -2.17
C GLU A 64 7.84 -6.20 -3.64
N GLY A 65 8.42 -7.32 -4.06
CA GLY A 65 8.90 -7.54 -5.44
C GLY A 65 7.87 -8.11 -6.43
N GLN A 66 6.62 -8.35 -6.02
CA GLN A 66 5.57 -8.94 -6.88
C GLN A 66 4.33 -8.04 -7.08
N ALA A 67 4.46 -6.75 -6.82
CA ALA A 67 3.41 -5.76 -7.07
C ALA A 67 3.75 -4.90 -8.30
#